data_AF-A0A259BZ16-F1
#
_entry.id   AF-A0A259BZ16-F1
#
_cell.length_a   1.000
_cell.length_b   1.000
_cell.length_c   1.000
_cell.angle_alpha   90.00
_cell.angle_beta   90.00
_cell.angle_gamma   90.00
#
_symmetry.space_group_name_H-M   'P 1'
#
loop_
_entity.id
_entity.type
_entity.pdbx_description
1 polymer ?
#
loop_
_entity_poly.entity_id
_entity_poly.type
_entity_poly.pdbx_seq_one_letter_code
_entity_poly.pdbx_strand_id
1 'polypeptide(L)' 'KILQHIDAIEAIGIDAATVAPDHWGHVAHRISVGFEPRAYTIERHQASLKRQECGQ' A
#
# COMPACT_ATOMS: atom_id res chain seq x y z
N LYS A 1 13.24 3.69 -1.83
CA LYS A 1 11.98 4.34 -2.30
C LYS A 1 10.78 3.38 -2.47
N ILE A 2 10.93 2.09 -2.81
CA ILE A 2 9.87 1.08 -2.54
C ILE A 2 10.10 0.38 -1.19
N LEU A 3 11.33 -0.07 -0.94
CA LEU A 3 11.71 -0.71 0.33
C LEU A 3 11.44 0.18 1.56
N GLN A 4 11.71 1.49 1.46
CA GLN A 4 11.38 2.45 2.52
C GLN A 4 9.87 2.61 2.73
N HIS A 5 9.07 2.38 1.70
CA HIS A 5 7.63 2.45 1.80
C HIS A 5 7.07 1.17 2.42
N ILE A 6 7.64 0.01 2.07
CA ILE A 6 7.40 -1.28 2.73
C ILE A 6 7.73 -1.17 4.21
N ASP A 7 8.92 -0.68 4.57
CA ASP A 7 9.35 -0.46 5.95
C ASP A 7 8.38 0.45 6.72
N ALA A 8 7.91 1.54 6.10
CA ALA A 8 6.91 2.42 6.71
C ALA A 8 5.54 1.74 6.93
N ILE A 9 5.15 0.81 6.06
CA ILE A 9 3.92 0.00 6.18
C ILE A 9 4.09 -1.06 7.29
N GLU A 10 5.24 -1.71 7.36
CA GLU A 10 5.54 -2.70 8.39
C GLU A 10 5.69 -2.05 9.77
N ALA A 11 6.26 -0.84 9.84
CA ALA A 11 6.40 -0.05 11.07
C ALA A 11 5.05 0.33 11.70
N ILE A 12 3.97 0.41 10.91
CA ILE A 12 2.61 0.61 11.42
C ILE A 12 1.88 -0.70 11.72
N GLY A 13 2.58 -1.84 11.67
CA GLY A 13 2.07 -3.17 12.01
C GLY A 13 1.26 -3.84 10.90
N ILE A 14 1.38 -3.37 9.65
CA ILE A 14 0.71 -3.98 8.50
C ILE A 14 1.72 -4.83 7.74
N ASP A 15 1.38 -6.07 7.46
CA ASP A 15 2.19 -6.90 6.59
C ASP A 15 2.09 -6.40 5.14
N ALA A 16 3.23 -6.03 4.55
CA ALA A 16 3.27 -5.48 3.20
C ALA A 16 2.74 -6.44 2.13
N ALA A 17 2.80 -7.75 2.34
CA ALA A 17 2.23 -8.74 1.41
C ALA A 17 0.69 -8.79 1.48
N THR A 18 0.08 -8.33 2.57
CA THR A 18 -1.39 -8.18 2.69
C THR A 18 -1.93 -6.90 2.05
N VAL A 19 -1.07 -5.99 1.61
CA VAL A 19 -1.48 -4.77 0.92
C VAL A 19 -1.97 -5.09 -0.48
N ALA A 20 -3.06 -4.44 -0.92
CA ALA A 20 -3.63 -4.70 -2.23
C ALA A 20 -2.62 -4.50 -3.39
N PRO A 21 -2.60 -5.39 -4.39
CA PRO A 21 -1.69 -5.30 -5.53
C PRO A 21 -1.87 -4.00 -6.34
N ASP A 22 -3.09 -3.46 -6.41
CA ASP A 22 -3.37 -2.16 -7.04
C ASP A 22 -2.57 -1.01 -6.39
N HIS A 23 -2.39 -1.06 -5.06
CA HIS A 23 -1.63 -0.06 -4.34
C HIS A 23 -0.16 -0.05 -4.76
N TRP A 24 0.45 -1.22 -4.97
CA TRP A 24 1.83 -1.33 -5.45
C TRP A 24 2.01 -0.74 -6.84
N GLY A 25 1.03 -0.91 -7.73
CA GLY A 25 1.01 -0.26 -9.04
C GLY A 25 1.00 1.27 -8.93
N HIS A 26 0.19 1.81 -8.01
CA HIS A 26 0.16 3.26 -7.74
C HIS A 26 1.49 3.78 -7.18
N VAL A 27 2.09 3.06 -6.23
CA VAL A 27 3.40 3.40 -5.64
C VAL A 27 4.49 3.41 -6.69
N ALA A 28 4.56 2.37 -7.53
CA ALA A 28 5.53 2.27 -8.61
C ALA A 28 5.37 3.41 -9.63
N HIS A 29 4.13 3.71 -10.05
CA HIS A 29 3.86 4.83 -10.95
C HIS A 29 4.32 6.15 -10.36
N ARG A 30 3.98 6.45 -9.09
CA ARG A 30 4.40 7.67 -8.40
C ARG A 30 5.92 7.83 -8.36
N ILE A 31 6.64 6.75 -8.04
CA ILE A 31 8.11 6.77 -8.00
C ILE A 31 8.68 7.02 -9.40
N SER A 32 8.11 6.38 -10.43
CA SER A 32 8.53 6.57 -11.84
C SER A 32 8.34 8.01 -12.32
N VAL A 33 7.28 8.70 -11.87
CA VAL A 33 7.07 10.13 -12.18
C VAL A 33 7.81 11.07 -11.23
N GLY A 34 8.69 10.55 -10.35
CA GLY A 34 9.51 11.34 -9.44
C GLY A 34 8.77 11.84 -8.19
N PHE A 35 7.54 11.40 -7.96
CA PHE A 35 6.74 11.78 -6.80
C PHE A 35 6.90 10.80 -5.64
N GLU A 36 6.76 11.32 -4.43
CA GLU A 36 6.81 10.50 -3.22
C GLU A 36 5.52 9.67 -3.07
N PRO A 37 5.65 8.38 -2.70
CA PRO A 37 4.50 7.53 -2.43
C PRO A 37 3.77 8.03 -1.18
N ARG A 38 2.43 8.05 -1.27
CA ARG A 38 1.60 8.50 -0.15
C ARG A 38 1.63 7.45 0.95
N ALA A 39 1.78 7.87 2.20
CA ALA A 39 1.73 6.98 3.36
C ALA A 39 0.46 6.10 3.32
N TYR A 40 0.65 4.80 3.54
CA TYR A 40 -0.43 3.84 3.69
C TYR A 40 -0.93 3.89 5.13
N THR A 41 -2.24 3.75 5.33
CA THR A 41 -2.85 3.84 6.66
C THR A 41 -3.64 2.57 6.95
N ILE A 42 -3.80 2.26 8.24
CA ILE A 42 -4.60 1.12 8.70
C ILE A 42 -6.04 1.20 8.18
N GLU A 43 -6.64 2.38 8.16
CA GLU A 43 -8.01 2.58 7.63
C GLU A 43 -8.10 2.19 6.15
N ARG A 44 -7.08 2.53 5.35
CA ARG A 44 -7.02 2.16 3.93
C ARG A 44 -6.83 0.66 3.75
N HIS A 45 -6.07 0.03 4.64
CA HIS A 45 -5.90 -1.41 4.69
C HIS A 45 -7.20 -2.14 4.96
N GLN A 46 -7.93 -1.74 6.01
CA GLN A 46 -9.24 -2.31 6.33
C GLN A 46 -10.27 -2.11 5.21
N ALA A 47 -10.29 -0.94 4.57
CA ALA A 47 -11.16 -0.70 3.42
C ALA A 47 -10.78 -1.59 2.22
N SER A 48 -9.49 -1.86 2.04
CA SER A 48 -8.99 -2.76 1.00
C SER A 48 -9.37 -4.21 1.26
N LEU A 49 -9.22 -4.69 2.50
CA LEU A 49 -9.62 -6.04 2.91
C LEU A 49 -11.12 -6.24 2.68
N LYS A 50 -11.95 -5.30 3.12
CA LYS A 50 -13.41 -5.35 2.89
C LYS A 50 -13.78 -5.45 1.41
N ARG A 51 -13.03 -4.80 0.52
CA ARG A 51 -13.25 -4.87 -0.94
C ARG A 51 -12.85 -6.23 -1.51
N GLN A 52 -11.80 -6.85 -0.97
CA GLN A 52 -11.36 -8.19 -1.36
C GLN A 52 -12.34 -9.26 -0.89
N GLU A 53 -12.87 -9.12 0.33
CA GLU A 53 -13.88 -10.01 0.90
C GLU A 53 -15.24 -9.91 0.19
N CYS A 54 -15.61 -8.72 -0.28
CA CYS A 54 -16.87 -8.50 -0.99
C CYS A 54 -16.84 -9.02 -2.45
N GLY A 55 -15.71 -9.56 -2.91
CA GLY A 55 -15.59 -10.15 -4.25
C GLY A 55 -15.77 -9.12 -5.37
N GLN A 56 -14.66 -8.49 -5.78
CA GLN A 56 -14.57 -7.90 -7.12
C GLN A 56 -14.52 -9.02 -8.17
#